data_AF-A0A5S3TEJ0-F1
#
_entry.id   AF-A0A5S3TEJ0-F1
#
_cell.length_a   1.000
_cell.length_b   1.000
_cell.length_c   1.000
_cell.angle_alpha   90.00
_cell.angle_beta   90.00
_cell.angle_gamma   90.00
#
_symmetry.space_group_name_H-M   'P 1'
#
loop_
_entity.id
_entity.type
_entity.pdbx_description
1 polymer ?
#
loop_
_entity_poly.entity_id
_entity_poly.type
_entity_poly.pdbx_seq_one_letter_code
_entity_poly.pdbx_strand_id
1 'polypeptide(L)'
;MRVLVYFLLVGLIACSNNYQVSTINYKNLTKSQTFTLTSTCGDKVIAIKIEGYGNSTGSSVIHLMLNGEAYKSETLDGEFRFKWSGDWYSEKAIIRYIANSDSITNLTLSYRMECV
;
A
#
# COMPACT_ATOMS: atom_id res chain seq x y z
N MET A 1 45.57 -40.29 11.35
CA MET A 1 44.23 -40.23 10.73
C MET A 1 43.85 -38.77 10.56
N ARG A 2 43.58 -38.36 9.32
CA ARG A 2 43.26 -36.97 8.92
C ARG A 2 41.80 -36.67 9.26
N VAL A 3 41.53 -35.61 10.03
CA VAL A 3 40.16 -35.09 10.22
C VAL A 3 40.05 -33.80 9.42
N LEU A 4 39.45 -33.91 8.23
CA LEU A 4 39.07 -32.77 7.39
C LEU A 4 37.85 -32.09 8.01
N VAL A 5 38.07 -30.95 8.65
CA VAL A 5 37.00 -30.07 9.12
C VAL A 5 36.49 -29.27 7.92
N TYR A 6 35.40 -29.74 7.31
CA TYR A 6 34.66 -28.98 6.31
C TYR A 6 33.92 -27.84 7.01
N PHE A 7 34.48 -26.63 6.94
CA PHE A 7 33.78 -25.40 7.25
C PHE A 7 32.63 -25.23 6.25
N LEU A 8 31.41 -25.60 6.66
CA LEU A 8 30.18 -25.27 5.94
C LEU A 8 30.00 -23.74 6.02
N LEU A 9 30.45 -23.03 4.98
CA LEU A 9 29.99 -21.67 4.71
C LEU A 9 28.52 -21.76 4.30
N VAL A 10 27.62 -21.65 5.27
CA VAL A 10 26.20 -21.41 5.01
C VAL A 10 26.10 -19.96 4.57
N GLY A 11 26.19 -19.75 3.25
CA GLY A 11 25.88 -18.48 2.62
C GLY A 11 24.41 -18.13 2.88
N LEU A 12 24.15 -17.30 3.89
CA LEU A 12 22.90 -16.58 4.03
C LEU A 12 22.83 -15.59 2.87
N ILE A 13 22.30 -16.05 1.73
CA ILE A 13 21.85 -15.17 0.66
C ILE A 13 20.68 -14.38 1.25
N ALA A 14 21.00 -13.22 1.82
CA ALA A 14 19.99 -12.23 2.14
C ALA A 14 19.35 -11.82 0.81
N CYS A 15 18.15 -12.32 0.52
CA CYS A 15 17.29 -11.74 -0.50
C CYS A 15 17.04 -10.29 -0.08
N SER A 16 17.82 -9.36 -0.63
CA SER A 16 17.53 -7.93 -0.55
C SER A 16 16.28 -7.69 -1.38
N ASN A 17 15.10 -7.86 -0.77
CA ASN A 17 13.85 -7.49 -1.41
C ASN A 17 13.86 -5.97 -1.58
N ASN A 18 14.18 -5.50 -2.78
CA ASN A 18 14.18 -4.08 -3.15
C ASN A 18 12.73 -3.60 -3.22
N TYR A 19 12.12 -3.28 -2.09
CA TYR A 19 10.86 -2.53 -2.06
C TYR A 19 11.07 -1.21 -1.33
N GLN A 20 10.53 -0.14 -1.89
CA GLN A 20 10.47 1.16 -1.22
C GLN A 20 9.09 1.34 -0.60
N VAL A 21 9.06 1.80 0.65
CA VAL A 21 7.82 2.22 1.30
C VAL A 21 7.64 3.71 1.04
N SER A 22 6.55 4.06 0.39
CA SER A 22 6.14 5.45 0.17
C SER A 22 5.01 5.82 1.10
N THR A 23 5.06 7.04 1.64
CA THR A 23 4.03 7.56 2.53
C THR A 23 3.51 8.88 2.00
N ILE A 24 2.20 8.99 1.86
CA ILE A 24 1.52 10.20 1.40
C ILE A 24 0.57 10.65 2.49
N ASN A 25 0.62 11.95 2.80
CA ASN A 25 -0.21 12.56 3.82
C ASN A 25 -1.15 13.57 3.17
N TYR A 26 -2.44 13.40 3.42
CA TYR A 26 -3.49 14.31 2.99
C TYR A 26 -4.13 14.94 4.23
N LYS A 27 -4.45 16.23 4.10
CA LYS A 27 -5.13 17.01 5.15
C LYS A 27 -6.39 17.63 4.56
N ASN A 28 -7.45 17.68 5.36
CA ASN A 28 -8.70 18.37 5.03
C ASN A 28 -9.28 17.94 3.67
N LEU A 29 -9.47 16.63 3.47
CA LEU A 29 -10.11 16.11 2.25
C LEU A 29 -11.63 16.25 2.36
N THR A 30 -12.15 17.30 1.72
CA THR A 30 -13.58 17.65 1.74
C THR A 30 -14.34 17.22 0.49
N LYS A 31 -13.63 16.73 -0.54
CA LYS A 31 -14.21 16.35 -1.83
C LYS A 31 -13.69 15.00 -2.27
N SER A 32 -14.55 14.26 -2.98
CA SER A 32 -14.16 13.03 -3.65
C SER A 32 -12.99 13.29 -4.61
N GLN A 33 -11.97 12.43 -4.56
CA GLN A 33 -10.79 12.56 -5.39
C GLN A 33 -10.11 11.21 -5.62
N THR A 34 -9.22 11.19 -6.62
CA THR A 34 -8.46 10.00 -6.98
C THR A 34 -6.99 10.21 -6.64
N PHE A 35 -6.36 9.20 -6.06
CA PHE A 35 -4.93 9.15 -5.79
C PHE A 35 -4.30 8.07 -6.67
N THR A 36 -3.11 8.34 -7.19
CA THR A 36 -2.33 7.36 -7.93
C THR A 36 -1.09 7.01 -7.12
N LEU A 37 -0.98 5.75 -6.73
CA LEU A 37 0.21 5.18 -6.12
C LEU A 37 1.07 4.59 -7.24
N THR A 38 2.36 4.92 -7.28
CA THR A 38 3.25 4.56 -8.38
C THR A 38 4.41 3.73 -7.86
N SER A 39 4.70 2.63 -8.54
CA SER A 39 5.85 1.78 -8.29
C SER A 39 7.14 2.47 -8.67
N THR A 40 8.21 2.18 -7.94
CA THR A 40 9.58 2.51 -8.37
C THR A 40 10.18 1.42 -9.27
N CYS A 41 9.52 0.26 -9.39
CA CYS A 41 10.03 -0.90 -10.12
C CYS A 41 9.52 -1.00 -11.58
N GLY A 42 8.76 -0.02 -12.06
CA GLY A 42 8.14 -0.07 -13.39
C GLY A 42 7.12 -1.21 -13.51
N ASP A 43 7.23 -2.01 -14.58
CA ASP A 43 6.32 -3.10 -14.96
C ASP A 43 6.54 -4.42 -14.20
N LYS A 44 7.56 -4.50 -13.33
CA LYS A 44 7.94 -5.73 -12.60
C LYS A 44 7.21 -5.93 -11.28
N VAL A 45 6.08 -5.27 -11.09
CA VAL A 45 5.31 -5.38 -9.83
C VAL A 45 4.62 -6.75 -9.80
N ILE A 46 4.67 -7.40 -8.64
CA ILE A 46 3.98 -8.68 -8.39
C ILE A 46 3.00 -8.64 -7.22
N ALA A 47 3.17 -7.68 -6.30
CA ALA A 47 2.25 -7.52 -5.18
C ALA A 47 2.21 -6.08 -4.71
N ILE A 48 1.14 -5.74 -3.99
CA ILE A 48 0.97 -4.45 -3.34
C ILE A 48 0.59 -4.65 -1.87
N LYS A 49 1.07 -3.74 -1.02
CA LYS A 49 0.58 -3.57 0.36
C LYS A 49 0.31 -2.10 0.59
N ILE A 50 -0.87 -1.80 1.14
CA ILE A 50 -1.35 -0.46 1.47
C ILE A 50 -1.86 -0.49 2.90
N GLU A 51 -1.39 0.43 3.73
CA GLU A 51 -1.94 0.72 5.04
C GLU A 51 -2.42 2.17 5.03
N GLY A 52 -3.68 2.39 5.40
CA GLY A 52 -4.25 3.72 5.56
C GLY A 52 -4.66 3.95 7.00
N TYR A 53 -4.44 5.15 7.51
CA TYR A 53 -4.88 5.55 8.84
C TYR A 53 -5.12 7.06 8.92
N GLY A 54 -5.94 7.48 9.87
CA GLY A 54 -6.30 8.88 10.02
C GLY A 54 -7.53 9.10 10.87
N ASN A 55 -8.13 10.27 10.70
CA ASN A 55 -9.30 10.70 11.44
C ASN A 55 -10.27 11.47 10.52
N SER A 56 -11.56 11.22 10.73
CA SER A 56 -12.67 11.83 9.98
C SER A 56 -13.70 12.40 10.95
N THR A 57 -14.35 13.50 10.57
CA THR A 57 -15.47 14.06 11.36
C THR A 57 -16.82 13.43 11.00
N GLY A 58 -16.83 12.49 10.05
CA GLY A 58 -17.97 11.62 9.77
C GLY A 58 -17.63 10.58 8.71
N SER A 59 -18.64 10.06 8.02
CA SER A 59 -18.47 8.85 7.21
C SER A 59 -18.12 9.14 5.75
N SER A 60 -17.06 8.52 5.27
CA SER A 60 -16.64 8.51 3.87
C SER A 60 -16.22 7.11 3.44
N VAL A 61 -16.01 6.89 2.15
CA VAL A 61 -15.56 5.58 1.64
C VAL A 61 -14.30 5.75 0.81
N ILE A 62 -13.38 4.79 0.92
CA ILE A 62 -12.18 4.71 0.09
C ILE A 62 -12.11 3.36 -0.61
N HIS A 63 -11.73 3.38 -1.88
CA HIS A 63 -11.63 2.20 -2.72
C HIS A 63 -10.24 2.04 -3.31
N LEU A 64 -9.73 0.81 -3.33
CA LEU A 64 -8.70 0.40 -4.29
C LEU A 64 -9.41 -0.02 -5.58
N MET A 65 -9.07 0.60 -6.70
CA MET A 65 -9.70 0.36 -7.98
C MET A 65 -8.90 -0.67 -8.80
N LEU A 66 -9.58 -1.61 -9.43
CA LEU A 66 -9.02 -2.54 -10.42
C LEU A 66 -9.90 -2.51 -11.67
N ASN A 67 -9.31 -2.26 -12.84
CA ASN A 67 -10.02 -2.20 -14.12
C ASN A 67 -11.24 -1.26 -14.13
N GLY A 68 -11.18 -0.16 -13.39
CA GLY A 68 -12.26 0.84 -13.31
C GLY A 68 -13.33 0.58 -12.25
N GLU A 69 -13.30 -0.58 -11.59
CA GLU A 69 -14.25 -1.00 -10.56
C GLU A 69 -13.61 -1.04 -9.16
N ALA A 70 -14.43 -0.95 -8.11
CA ALA A 70 -13.95 -1.05 -6.74
C ALA A 70 -13.56 -2.51 -6.44
N TYR A 71 -12.28 -2.75 -6.20
CA TYR A 71 -11.74 -4.06 -5.85
C TYR A 71 -11.70 -4.30 -4.34
N LYS A 72 -11.28 -3.30 -3.57
CA LYS A 72 -11.36 -3.28 -2.11
C LYS A 72 -11.96 -1.96 -1.66
N SER A 73 -12.67 -1.99 -0.54
CA SER A 73 -13.41 -0.84 -0.02
C SER A 73 -13.24 -0.78 1.48
N GLU A 74 -13.20 0.42 2.04
CA GLU A 74 -13.21 0.66 3.47
C GLU A 74 -14.06 1.89 3.79
N THR A 75 -14.81 1.82 4.88
CA THR A 75 -15.52 2.97 5.44
C THR A 75 -14.59 3.70 6.40
N LEU A 76 -14.46 5.01 6.20
CA LEU A 76 -13.62 5.91 6.99
C LEU A 76 -14.53 6.74 7.89
N ASP A 77 -14.54 6.43 9.18
CA ASP A 77 -15.36 7.12 10.18
C ASP A 77 -14.60 7.19 11.52
N GLY A 78 -14.72 8.33 12.21
CA GLY A 78 -13.92 8.65 13.40
C GLY A 78 -12.42 8.40 13.17
N GLU A 79 -11.76 7.80 14.16
CA GLU A 79 -10.41 7.27 14.01
C GLU A 79 -10.45 5.94 13.23
N PHE A 80 -9.73 5.88 12.11
CA PHE A 80 -9.73 4.72 11.23
C PHE A 80 -8.32 4.19 10.96
N ARG A 81 -8.26 2.88 10.70
CA ARG A 81 -7.08 2.20 10.15
C ARG A 81 -7.52 1.02 9.30
N PHE A 82 -6.89 0.85 8.15
CA PHE A 82 -7.13 -0.28 7.26
C PHE A 82 -5.85 -0.79 6.61
N LYS A 83 -5.90 -2.05 6.16
CA LYS A 83 -4.79 -2.73 5.50
C LYS A 83 -5.30 -3.53 4.30
N TRP A 84 -4.67 -3.31 3.16
CA TRP A 84 -4.90 -4.08 1.95
C TRP A 84 -3.59 -4.69 1.47
N SER A 85 -3.66 -5.94 1.03
CA SER A 85 -2.55 -6.62 0.38
C SER A 85 -3.06 -7.62 -0.64
N GLY A 86 -2.20 -7.97 -1.58
CA GLY A 86 -2.43 -9.04 -2.54
C GLY A 86 -1.59 -8.87 -3.80
N ASP A 87 -1.83 -9.77 -4.74
CA ASP A 87 -1.19 -9.74 -6.05
C ASP A 87 -1.53 -8.44 -6.79
N TRP A 88 -0.54 -7.89 -7.47
CA TRP A 88 -0.66 -6.65 -8.22
C TRP A 88 0.34 -6.64 -9.35
N TYR A 89 -0.12 -6.44 -10.59
CA TYR A 89 0.72 -6.57 -11.79
C TYR A 89 0.74 -5.28 -12.62
N SER A 90 0.59 -4.14 -11.95
CA SER A 90 0.59 -2.82 -12.58
C SER A 90 1.55 -1.90 -11.83
N GLU A 91 2.28 -1.09 -12.58
CA GLU A 91 3.11 -0.01 -12.03
C GLU A 91 2.29 0.97 -11.19
N LYS A 92 0.98 1.09 -11.46
CA LYS A 92 0.09 2.05 -10.81
C LYS A 92 -1.03 1.35 -10.07
N ALA A 93 -1.36 1.86 -8.88
CA ALA A 93 -2.59 1.55 -8.17
C ALA A 93 -3.42 2.82 -7.99
N ILE A 94 -4.71 2.72 -8.31
CA ILE A 94 -5.64 3.84 -8.27
C ILE A 94 -6.48 3.70 -7.00
N ILE A 95 -6.45 4.74 -6.16
CA ILE A 95 -7.30 4.84 -4.98
C ILE A 95 -8.37 5.90 -5.23
N ARG A 96 -9.64 5.57 -5.00
CA ARG A 96 -10.75 6.53 -5.12
C ARG A 96 -11.33 6.81 -3.74
N TYR A 97 -11.23 8.05 -3.30
CA TYR A 97 -11.92 8.56 -2.13
C TYR A 97 -13.26 9.17 -2.53
N ILE A 98 -14.32 8.81 -1.81
CA ILE A 98 -15.69 9.31 -1.98
C ILE A 98 -16.13 9.96 -0.67
N ALA A 99 -16.38 11.27 -0.72
CA ALA A 99 -16.92 12.01 0.42
C ALA A 99 -18.46 11.87 0.44
N ASN A 100 -19.05 11.51 1.59
CA ASN A 100 -20.51 11.34 1.71
C ASN A 100 -21.19 12.44 2.54
N SER A 101 -20.63 12.86 3.67
CA SER A 101 -21.22 13.92 4.50
C SER A 101 -20.21 14.83 5.19
N ASP A 102 -18.94 14.43 5.27
CA ASP A 102 -17.96 15.04 6.16
C ASP A 102 -16.54 15.09 5.58
N SER A 103 -15.66 15.76 6.31
CA SER A 103 -14.26 15.96 5.94
C SER A 103 -13.39 14.91 6.60
N ILE A 104 -12.50 14.27 5.81
CA ILE A 104 -11.32 13.66 6.42
C ILE A 104 -10.39 14.77 6.89
N THR A 105 -10.09 14.78 8.18
CA THR A 105 -9.17 15.76 8.76
C THR A 105 -7.73 15.42 8.35
N ASN A 106 -7.37 14.14 8.45
CA ASN A 106 -6.11 13.61 7.96
C ASN A 106 -6.27 12.19 7.43
N LEU A 107 -5.57 11.89 6.35
CA LEU A 107 -5.40 10.54 5.82
C LEU A 107 -3.93 10.36 5.48
N THR A 108 -3.32 9.35 6.09
CA THR A 108 -2.00 8.87 5.71
C THR A 108 -2.17 7.56 4.98
N LEU A 109 -1.60 7.47 3.77
CA LEU A 109 -1.47 6.23 3.01
C LEU A 109 0.01 5.84 2.98
N SER A 110 0.34 4.71 3.59
CA SER A 110 1.64 4.05 3.44
C SER A 110 1.49 2.89 2.48
N TYR A 111 2.34 2.79 1.48
CA TYR A 111 2.27 1.70 0.51
C TYR A 111 3.66 1.22 0.10
N ARG A 112 3.70 -0.04 -0.32
CA ARG A 112 4.83 -0.62 -1.04
C ARG A 112 4.31 -1.53 -2.15
N MET A 113 5.05 -1.56 -3.24
CA MET A 113 4.87 -2.53 -4.31
C MET A 113 6.09 -3.45 -4.28
N GLU A 114 5.84 -4.76 -4.29
CA GLU A 114 6.88 -5.79 -4.28
C GLU A 114 7.19 -6.19 -5.73
N CYS A 115 8.46 -6.43 -5.99
CA CYS A 115 9.02 -6.53 -7.34
C CYS A 115 9.70 -7.87 -7.55
N VAL A 116 9.78 -8.33 -8.80
CA VAL A 116 10.57 -9.51 -9.19
C VAL A 116 12.06 -9.22 -9.15
#